data_AF-A0A7J0GYU8-F1
#
_entry.id   AF-A0A7J0GYU8-F1
#
_cell.length_a   1.000
_cell.length_b   1.000
_cell.length_c   1.000
_cell.angle_alpha   90.00
_cell.angle_beta   90.00
_cell.angle_gamma   90.00
#
_symmetry.space_group_name_H-M   'P 1'
#
loop_
_entity.id
_entity.type
_entity.pdbx_description
1 polymer ?
#
loop_
_entity_poly.entity_id
_entity_poly.type
_entity_poly.pdbx_seq_one_letter_code
_entity_poly.pdbx_strand_id
1 'polypeptide(L)'
;MAKFNEVQKRRRAAIADRKRATQGDPLTGKLKQKSQPLSISGKRKRKLFNKWRREQKDAVAKGLITMQDVEMAVSEGIALHLFLCLSIIRGVLTLNSMKEIRTIYGY
;
A
#
# COMPACT_ATOMS: atom_id res chain seq x y z
N MET A 1 -41.05 -11.82 19.75
CA MET A 1 -39.81 -11.10 19.40
C MET A 1 -38.63 -11.35 20.36
N ALA A 2 -38.85 -11.45 21.68
CA ALA A 2 -37.78 -11.65 22.66
C ALA A 2 -36.92 -12.92 22.43
N LYS A 3 -37.55 -14.07 22.16
CA LYS A 3 -36.85 -15.36 21.97
C LYS A 3 -35.81 -15.33 20.85
N PHE A 4 -36.12 -14.69 19.72
CA PHE A 4 -35.19 -14.59 18.59
C PHE A 4 -33.98 -13.72 18.91
N ASN A 5 -34.19 -12.61 19.62
CA ASN A 5 -33.11 -11.73 20.05
C ASN A 5 -32.16 -12.45 21.02
N GLU A 6 -32.69 -13.26 21.95
CA GLU A 6 -31.87 -14.07 22.85
C GLU A 6 -31.05 -15.13 22.11
N VAL A 7 -31.63 -15.78 21.10
CA VAL A 7 -30.90 -16.72 20.24
C VAL A 7 -29.80 -16.00 19.45
N GLN A 8 -30.07 -14.80 18.91
CA GLN A 8 -29.06 -14.01 18.22
C GLN A 8 -27.94 -13.53 19.16
N LYS A 9 -28.25 -13.12 20.39
CA LYS A 9 -27.24 -12.75 21.40
C LYS A 9 -26.30 -13.91 21.68
N ARG A 10 -26.85 -15.10 21.94
CA ARG A 10 -26.06 -16.33 22.16
C ARG A 10 -25.18 -16.66 20.95
N ARG A 11 -25.72 -16.54 19.74
CA ARG A 11 -24.95 -16.75 18.51
C ARG A 11 -23.80 -15.74 18.36
N ARG A 12 -24.03 -14.46 18.64
CA ARG A 12 -22.98 -13.42 18.58
C ARG A 12 -21.88 -13.67 19.61
N ALA A 13 -22.25 -14.10 20.82
CA ALA A 13 -21.29 -14.47 21.87
C ALA A 13 -20.42 -15.65 21.42
N ALA A 14 -21.02 -16.75 20.96
CA ALA A 14 -20.28 -17.93 20.50
C ALA A 14 -19.32 -17.61 19.33
N ILE A 15 -19.73 -16.74 18.40
CA ILE A 15 -18.85 -16.27 17.32
C ILE A 15 -17.68 -15.45 17.88
N ALA A 16 -17.92 -14.57 18.86
CA ALA A 16 -16.86 -13.78 19.48
C ALA A 16 -15.85 -14.67 20.22
N ASP A 17 -16.32 -15.69 20.94
CA ASP A 17 -15.44 -16.62 21.66
C ASP A 17 -14.59 -17.45 20.69
N ARG A 18 -15.19 -17.95 19.60
CA ARG A 18 -14.44 -18.64 18.53
C ARG A 18 -13.37 -17.73 17.90
N LYS A 19 -13.68 -16.45 17.70
CA LYS A 19 -12.71 -15.47 17.20
C LYS A 19 -11.57 -15.25 18.20
N ARG A 20 -11.86 -15.16 19.50
CA ARG A 20 -10.81 -15.05 20.54
C ARG A 20 -9.94 -16.31 20.62
N ALA A 21 -10.53 -17.50 20.48
CA ALA A 21 -9.77 -18.75 20.50
C ALA A 21 -8.80 -18.89 19.30
N THR A 22 -9.19 -18.39 18.13
CA THR A 22 -8.42 -18.55 16.88
C THR A 22 -7.47 -17.39 16.57
N GLN A 23 -7.86 -16.15 16.92
CA GLN A 23 -7.15 -14.92 16.54
C GLN A 23 -6.78 -14.06 17.76
N GLY A 24 -7.13 -14.49 18.96
CA GLY A 24 -6.76 -13.81 20.20
C GLY A 24 -5.28 -13.97 20.50
N ASP A 25 -4.78 -13.03 21.29
CA ASP A 25 -3.44 -13.09 21.85
C ASP A 25 -3.31 -14.28 22.83
N PRO A 26 -2.27 -15.15 22.74
CA PRO A 26 -2.17 -16.36 23.57
C PRO A 26 -2.17 -16.12 25.08
N LEU A 27 -1.64 -14.98 25.53
CA LEU A 27 -1.54 -14.66 26.95
C LEU A 27 -2.82 -14.00 27.49
N THR A 28 -3.42 -13.08 26.73
CA THR A 28 -4.55 -12.26 27.21
C THR A 28 -5.91 -12.72 26.69
N GLY A 29 -5.95 -13.57 25.67
CA GLY A 29 -7.18 -14.04 25.01
C GLY A 29 -7.97 -12.93 24.29
N LYS A 30 -7.44 -11.71 24.22
CA LYS A 30 -8.09 -10.55 23.61
C LYS A 30 -7.76 -10.49 22.11
N LEU A 31 -8.74 -10.05 21.32
CA LEU A 31 -8.54 -9.76 19.91
C LEU A 31 -7.71 -8.47 19.75
N LYS A 32 -6.70 -8.49 18.89
CA LYS A 32 -5.88 -7.31 18.59
C LYS A 32 -6.75 -6.23 17.93
N GLN A 33 -6.78 -5.03 18.51
CA GLN A 33 -7.44 -3.89 17.90
C GLN A 33 -6.57 -3.36 16.75
N LYS A 34 -7.04 -3.52 15.51
CA LYS A 34 -6.39 -2.88 14.36
C LYS A 34 -6.68 -1.39 14.42
N SER A 35 -5.65 -0.57 14.60
CA SER A 35 -5.77 0.88 14.41
C SER A 35 -6.27 1.14 12.99
N GLN A 36 -7.37 1.89 12.86
CA GLN A 36 -7.84 2.28 11.54
C GLN A 36 -6.72 3.08 10.85
N PRO A 37 -6.35 2.75 9.61
CA PRO A 37 -5.38 3.56 8.89
C PRO A 37 -5.95 4.97 8.75
N LEU A 38 -5.31 5.93 9.42
CA LEU A 38 -5.70 7.33 9.34
C LEU A 38 -5.46 7.79 7.91
N SER A 39 -6.53 8.08 7.18
CA SER A 39 -6.44 8.58 5.82
C SER A 39 -5.82 9.99 5.84
N ILE A 40 -4.59 10.10 5.31
CA ILE A 40 -3.92 11.39 5.20
C ILE A 40 -4.52 12.16 4.02
N SER A 41 -5.10 13.33 4.30
CA SER A 41 -5.55 14.29 3.28
C SER A 41 -4.46 14.58 2.24
N GLY A 42 -4.84 14.74 0.97
CA GLY A 42 -3.91 15.11 -0.12
C GLY A 42 -3.11 16.38 0.17
N LYS A 43 -3.71 17.37 0.84
CA LYS A 43 -3.02 18.59 1.30
C LYS A 43 -1.92 18.27 2.31
N ARG A 44 -2.19 17.35 3.26
CA ARG A 44 -1.22 16.92 4.27
C ARG A 44 -0.10 16.09 3.64
N LYS A 45 -0.40 15.22 2.67
CA LYS A 45 0.62 14.52 1.87
C LYS A 45 1.54 15.53 1.18
N ARG A 46 0.99 16.52 0.47
CA ARG A 46 1.78 17.57 -0.20
C ARG A 46 2.64 18.38 0.78
N LYS A 47 2.13 18.71 1.96
CA LYS A 47 2.92 19.37 3.02
C LYS A 47 4.08 18.51 3.50
N LEU A 48 3.85 17.22 3.74
CA LEU A 48 4.89 16.28 4.16
C LEU A 48 5.97 16.14 3.09
N PHE A 49 5.59 15.99 1.82
CA PHE A 49 6.55 15.96 0.70
C PHE A 49 7.34 17.26 0.57
N ASN A 50 6.70 18.42 0.75
CA ASN A 50 7.40 19.69 0.69
C ASN A 50 8.36 19.88 1.87
N LYS A 51 7.97 19.45 3.08
CA LYS A 51 8.84 19.47 4.26
C LYS A 51 10.04 18.56 4.04
N TRP A 52 9.80 17.32 3.61
CA TRP A 52 10.84 16.35 3.30
C TRP A 52 11.82 16.87 2.23
N ARG A 53 11.33 17.49 1.15
CA ARG A 53 12.21 18.10 0.14
C ARG A 53 13.07 19.25 0.68
N ARG A 54 12.57 20.02 1.65
CA ARG A 54 13.36 21.08 2.30
C ARG A 54 14.43 20.47 3.20
N GLU A 55 14.07 19.48 4.00
CA GLU A 55 15.01 18.76 4.87
C GLU A 55 16.13 18.09 4.07
N GLN A 56 15.81 17.48 2.93
CA GLN A 56 16.82 16.91 2.02
C GLN A 56 17.76 17.99 1.47
N LYS A 57 17.24 19.15 1.05
CA LYS A 57 18.07 20.28 0.58
C LYS A 57 18.96 20.83 1.70
N ASP A 58 18.44 20.94 2.90
CA ASP A 58 19.19 21.40 4.06
C ASP A 58 20.28 20.38 4.46
N ALA A 59 20.00 19.08 4.32
CA ALA A 59 20.98 18.02 4.57
C ALA A 59 22.12 18.03 3.53
N VAL A 60 21.81 18.26 2.25
CA VAL A 60 22.82 18.47 1.20
C VAL A 60 23.64 19.73 1.47
N ALA A 61 23.00 20.85 1.84
CA ALA A 61 23.69 22.11 2.14
C ALA A 61 24.61 22.01 3.37
N LYS A 62 24.27 21.15 4.34
CA LYS A 62 25.10 20.85 5.52
C LYS A 62 26.18 19.80 5.24
N GLY A 63 26.28 19.28 4.01
CA GLY A 63 27.25 18.25 3.63
C GLY A 63 26.98 16.87 4.25
N LEU A 64 25.77 16.63 4.76
CA LEU A 64 25.39 15.36 5.40
C LEU A 64 25.05 14.27 4.38
N ILE A 65 24.83 14.66 3.12
CA ILE A 65 24.57 13.79 1.97
C ILE A 65 25.65 14.08 0.94
N THR A 66 26.49 13.10 0.65
CA THR A 66 27.52 13.19 -0.39
C THR A 66 26.94 12.71 -1.72
N MET A 67 27.54 13.13 -2.85
CA MET A 67 27.11 12.67 -4.18
C MET A 67 27.10 11.13 -4.30
N GLN A 68 27.99 10.45 -3.55
CA GLN A 68 28.07 8.99 -3.50
C GLN A 68 26.82 8.35 -2.86
N ASP A 69 26.24 8.98 -1.84
CA ASP A 69 25.00 8.49 -1.21
C ASP A 69 23.79 8.61 -2.15
N VAL A 70 23.79 9.65 -2.99
CA VAL A 70 22.77 9.86 -4.02
C VAL A 70 22.88 8.79 -5.11
N GLU A 71 24.10 8.49 -5.56
CA GLU A 71 24.37 7.46 -6.58
C GLU A 71 24.01 6.05 -6.08
N MET A 72 24.30 5.74 -4.82
CA MET A 72 23.96 4.45 -4.20
C MET A 72 22.43 4.27 -4.09
N ALA A 73 21.70 5.28 -3.62
CA ALA A 73 20.23 5.21 -3.56
C ALA A 73 19.57 5.07 -4.95
N VAL A 74 20.17 5.67 -5.99
CA VAL A 74 19.67 5.57 -7.37
C VAL A 74 19.93 4.18 -7.95
N SER A 75 21.11 3.60 -7.70
CA SER A 75 21.45 2.26 -8.19
C SER A 75 20.57 1.15 -7.56
N GLU A 76 20.25 1.26 -6.27
CA GLU A 76 19.34 0.34 -5.59
C GLU A 76 17.89 0.42 -6.12
N GLY A 77 17.42 1.61 -6.51
CA GLY A 77 16.06 1.82 -7.04
C GLY A 77 15.87 1.38 -8.50
N ILE A 78 16.92 1.42 -9.31
CA ILE A 78 16.86 1.15 -10.75
C ILE A 78 16.76 -0.35 -11.06
N ALA A 79 17.36 -1.22 -10.23
CA ALA A 79 17.37 -2.67 -10.46
C ALA A 79 15.97 -3.30 -10.49
N LEU A 80 15.02 -2.78 -9.69
CA LEU A 80 13.63 -3.27 -9.65
C LEU A 80 12.70 -2.56 -10.64
N HIS A 81 13.00 -1.31 -11.01
CA HIS A 81 12.12 -0.50 -11.86
C HIS A 81 12.34 -0.76 -13.36
N LEU A 82 13.55 -1.09 -13.80
CA LEU A 82 13.82 -1.41 -15.22
C LEU A 82 13.08 -2.66 -15.69
N PHE A 83 13.00 -3.71 -14.86
CA PHE A 83 12.28 -4.94 -15.20
C PHE A 83 10.77 -4.72 -15.34
N LEU A 84 10.18 -3.95 -14.44
CA LEU A 84 8.76 -3.64 -14.47
C LEU A 84 8.42 -2.68 -15.63
N CYS A 85 9.28 -1.68 -15.88
CA CYS A 85 9.08 -0.70 -16.93
C CYS A 85 9.21 -1.32 -18.34
N LEU A 86 10.21 -2.19 -18.58
CA LEU A 86 10.30 -2.93 -19.84
C LEU A 86 9.10 -3.86 -20.06
N SER A 87 8.59 -4.49 -18.99
CA SER A 87 7.42 -5.38 -19.06
C SER A 87 6.14 -4.61 -19.39
N ILE A 88 5.97 -3.42 -18.79
CA ILE A 88 4.83 -2.52 -19.04
C ILE A 88 4.92 -1.91 -20.45
N ILE A 89 6.10 -1.42 -20.86
CA ILE A 89 6.30 -0.84 -22.21
C ILE A 89 6.07 -1.90 -23.29
N ARG A 90 6.59 -3.12 -23.12
CA ARG A 90 6.38 -4.23 -24.07
C ARG A 90 4.91 -4.65 -24.13
N GLY A 91 4.21 -4.71 -22.99
CA GLY A 91 2.77 -4.99 -22.93
C GLY A 91 1.91 -3.92 -23.61
N VAL A 92 2.23 -2.63 -23.43
CA VAL A 92 1.53 -1.51 -24.06
C VAL A 92 1.76 -1.47 -25.58
N LEU A 93 2.97 -1.78 -26.06
CA LEU A 93 3.25 -1.90 -27.50
C LEU A 93 2.46 -3.05 -28.15
N THR A 94 2.35 -4.22 -27.50
CA THR A 94 1.53 -5.33 -28.03
C THR A 94 0.04 -5.02 -28.06
N LEU A 95 -0.48 -4.28 -27.06
CA LEU A 95 -1.89 -3.90 -27.01
C LEU A 95 -2.25 -2.83 -28.04
N ASN A 96 -1.34 -1.90 -28.33
CA ASN A 96 -1.57 -0.90 -29.38
C ASN A 96 -1.52 -1.52 -30.78
N SER A 97 -0.62 -2.47 -31.03
CA SER A 97 -0.58 -3.19 -32.31
C SER A 97 -1.83 -4.08 -32.51
N MET A 98 -2.35 -4.71 -31.45
CA MET A 98 -3.63 -5.47 -31.53
C MET A 98 -4.86 -4.57 -31.69
N LYS A 99 -4.85 -3.33 -31.20
CA LYS A 99 -5.92 -2.35 -31.46
C LYS A 99 -5.92 -1.87 -32.91
N GLU A 100 -4.75 -1.65 -33.50
CA GLU A 100 -4.64 -1.30 -34.93
C GLU A 100 -5.14 -2.43 -35.82
N ILE A 101 -4.77 -3.69 -35.54
CA ILE A 101 -5.27 -4.86 -36.29
C ILE A 101 -6.80 -5.01 -36.15
N ARG A 102 -7.36 -4.74 -34.96
CA ARG A 102 -8.82 -4.76 -34.73
C ARG A 102 -9.57 -3.68 -35.50
N THR A 103 -8.95 -2.51 -35.68
CA THR A 103 -9.54 -1.40 -36.44
C THR A 103 -9.52 -1.71 -37.95
N ILE A 104 -8.51 -2.45 -38.42
CA ILE A 104 -8.37 -2.83 -39.83
C ILE A 104 -9.33 -3.95 -40.23
N TYR A 105 -9.59 -4.93 -39.34
CA TYR A 105 -10.43 -6.10 -39.66
C TYR A 105 -11.87 -6.05 -39.13
N GLY A 106 -12.33 -4.91 -38.61
CA GLY A 106 -13.76 -4.60 -38.43
C GLY A 106 -14.61 -5.72 -37.82
N TYR A 107 -14.26 -6.18 -36.61
CA TYR A 107 -15.09 -7.05 -35.77
C TYR A 107 -15.52 -6.34 -34.49
#